data_AF-A0A9E3DHB2-F1
#
_entry.id   AF-A0A9E3DHB2-F1
#
_cell.length_a   1.000
_cell.length_b   1.000
_cell.length_c   1.000
_cell.angle_alpha   90.00
_cell.angle_beta   90.00
_cell.angle_gamma   90.00
#
_symmetry.space_group_name_H-M   'P 1'
#
loop_
_entity.id
_entity.type
_entity.pdbx_description
1 polymer ?
#
loop_
_entity_poly.entity_id
_entity_poly.type
_entity_poly.pdbx_seq_one_letter_code
_entity_poly.pdbx_strand_id
1 'polypeptide(L)' 'GRPREVKGTREVVVSPYVAVYRCTGEIVEILHIWHGAQDWR' A
#
# COMPACT_ATOMS: atom_id res chain seq x y z
N GLY A 1 -10.00 8.60 -2.85
CA GLY A 1 -8.68 8.96 -3.45
C GLY A 1 -7.54 8.48 -2.56
N ARG A 2 -6.26 8.71 -2.94
CA ARG A 2 -5.07 8.32 -2.13
C ARG A 2 -5.06 8.94 -0.76
N PRO A 3 -5.28 8.16 0.33
CA PRO A 3 -4.94 8.66 1.65
C PRO A 3 -3.46 8.98 1.64
N ARG A 4 -3.11 10.15 2.16
CA ARG A 4 -1.72 10.58 2.33
C ARG A 4 -0.97 9.50 3.14
N GLU A 5 0.34 9.40 2.92
CA GLU A 5 1.24 8.48 3.62
C GLU A 5 0.88 8.38 5.11
N VAL A 6 0.44 7.18 5.54
CA VAL A 6 0.11 6.92 6.93
C VAL A 6 1.40 6.53 7.65
N LYS A 7 1.75 7.26 8.73
CA LYS A 7 2.99 7.03 9.48
C LYS A 7 3.09 5.56 9.90
N GLY A 8 4.20 4.91 9.56
CA GLY A 8 4.45 3.49 9.86
C GLY A 8 3.98 2.51 8.78
N THR A 9 3.43 3.00 7.66
CA THR A 9 3.18 2.21 6.46
C THR A 9 4.27 2.44 5.41
N ARG A 10 4.46 1.45 4.55
CA ARG A 10 5.39 1.43 3.42
C ARG A 10 4.62 1.02 2.19
N GLU A 11 5.16 1.38 1.04
CA GLU A 11 4.55 1.08 -0.24
C GLU A 11 5.56 0.36 -1.14
N VAL A 12 5.09 -0.66 -1.84
CA VAL A 12 5.86 -1.33 -2.89
C VAL A 12 5.05 -1.32 -4.18
N VAL A 13 5.69 -0.88 -5.26
CA VAL A 13 5.09 -0.83 -6.59
C VAL A 13 5.40 -2.14 -7.30
N VAL A 14 4.35 -2.86 -7.65
CA VAL A 14 4.39 -4.07 -8.48
C VAL A 14 3.44 -3.82 -9.64
N SER A 15 3.92 -3.09 -10.64
CA SER A 15 3.09 -2.58 -11.74
C SER A 15 2.19 -3.67 -12.34
N PRO A 16 0.86 -3.44 -12.48
CA PRO A 16 0.13 -2.18 -12.32
C PRO A 16 -0.38 -1.89 -10.88
N TYR A 17 0.06 -2.67 -9.89
CA TYR A 17 -0.42 -2.59 -8.51
C TYR A 17 0.52 -1.81 -7.58
N VAL A 18 -0.04 -1.29 -6.50
CA VAL A 18 0.68 -0.74 -5.35
C VAL A 18 0.19 -1.48 -4.12
N ALA A 19 1.09 -2.13 -3.40
CA ALA A 19 0.78 -2.74 -2.11
C ALA A 19 1.22 -1.80 -0.97
N VAL A 20 0.30 -1.50 -0.07
CA VAL A 20 0.58 -0.81 1.18
C VAL A 20 0.74 -1.85 2.27
N TYR A 21 1.84 -1.78 3.00
CA TYR A 21 2.16 -2.75 4.03
C TYR A 21 2.81 -2.08 5.25
N ARG A 22 2.93 -2.82 6.34
CA ARG A 22 3.78 -2.44 7.48
C ARG A 22 4.56 -3.65 7.96
N CYS A 23 5.70 -3.40 8.60
CA CYS A 23 6.50 -4.44 9.23
C CYS A 23 6.25 -4.41 10.74
N THR A 24 5.88 -5.55 11.32
CA THR A 24 5.68 -5.76 12.75
C THR A 24 6.63 -6.86 13.22
N GLY A 25 7.82 -6.48 13.68
CA GLY A 25 8.89 -7.43 13.98
C GLY A 25 9.31 -8.19 12.72
N GLU A 26 9.06 -9.50 12.71
CA GLU A 26 9.37 -10.41 11.59
C GLU A 26 8.20 -10.58 10.60
N ILE A 27 7.06 -9.95 10.87
CA ILE A 27 5.84 -10.10 10.07
C ILE A 27 5.67 -8.90 9.13
N VAL A 28 5.24 -9.18 7.90
CA VAL A 28 4.79 -8.18 6.94
C VAL A 28 3.27 -8.25 6.82
N GLU A 29 2.61 -7.18 7.21
CA GLU A 29 1.15 -7.06 7.12
C GLU A 29 0.77 -6.24 5.89
N ILE A 30 0.12 -6.87 4.93
CA ILE A 30 -0.44 -6.18 3.75
C ILE A 30 -1.77 -5.54 4.17
N LEU A 31 -1.83 -4.22 4.08
CA LEU A 31 -3.00 -3.43 4.48
C LEU A 31 -3.94 -3.21 3.29
N HIS A 32 -3.38 -2.90 2.12
CA HIS A 32 -4.15 -2.64 0.91
C HIS A 32 -3.38 -3.04 -0.34
N ILE A 33 -4.11 -3.43 -1.39
CA ILE A 33 -3.60 -3.59 -2.75
C ILE A 33 -4.45 -2.70 -3.65
N TRP A 34 -3.81 -1.72 -4.29
CA TRP A 34 -4.45 -0.78 -5.19
C TRP A 34 -4.04 -1.06 -6.64
N HIS A 35 -4.96 -0.94 -7.58
CA HIS A 35 -4.63 -0.95 -9.00
C HIS A 35 -4.43 0.49 -9.48
N GLY A 36 -3.29 0.78 -10.11
CA GLY A 36 -2.91 2.15 -10.51
C GLY A 36 -3.84 2.81 -11.53
N ALA A 37 -4.61 2.03 -12.29
CA ALA A 37 -5.61 2.53 -13.23
C ALA A 37 -7.03 2.67 -12.66
N GLN A 38 -7.30 2.20 -11.43
CA GLN A 38 -8.60 2.42 -10.81
C GLN A 38 -8.63 3.84 -10.27
N ASP A 39 -9.59 4.66 -10.72
CA ASP A 39 -9.90 5.91 -10.04
C ASP A 39 -10.63 5.57 -8.75
N TRP A 40 -9.97 5.82 -7.64
CA TRP A 40 -10.29 5.33 -6.32
C TRP A 40 -10.91 6.44 -5.49
N ARG A 41 -11.60 7.35 -6.16
CA ARG A 41 -12.25 8.53 -5.60
C ARG A 41 -13.30 8.14 -4.58
#